data_AF-A0ABD2N3I5-F1
#
_entry.id   AF-A0ABD2N3I5-F1
#
_cell.length_a   1.000
_cell.length_b   1.000
_cell.length_c   1.000
_cell.angle_alpha   90.00
_cell.angle_beta   90.00
_cell.angle_gamma   90.00
#
_symmetry.space_group_name_H-M   'P 1'
#
loop_
_entity.id
_entity.type
_entity.pdbx_description
1 polymer ?
#
loop_
_entity_poly.entity_id
_entity_poly.type
_entity_poly.pdbx_seq_one_letter_code
_entity_poly.pdbx_strand_id
1 'polypeptide(L)'
;MLQPLDVGVYRSLKSYWQKSLDDYMTHHPEKPNMTKCHEILNPAFISSLSHNNITNLQTFKKAGICPLNHNLIAKEATVPSALTDAPLAAPEANETWVASQSTDHFQKEKRFQSKMFK
;
A
#
# COMPACT_ATOMS: atom_id res chain seq x y z
N MET A 1 15.46 11.29 -10.62
CA MET A 1 15.18 11.36 -9.18
C MET A 1 15.15 9.95 -8.63
N LEU A 2 15.82 9.68 -7.50
CA LEU A 2 15.76 8.36 -6.83
C LEU A 2 14.61 8.35 -5.83
N GLN A 3 13.87 7.24 -5.73
CA GLN A 3 12.79 7.15 -4.74
C GLN A 3 13.38 6.99 -3.33
N PRO A 4 12.70 7.45 -2.27
CA PRO A 4 13.16 7.27 -0.89
C PRO A 4 13.45 5.80 -0.56
N LEU A 5 12.64 4.89 -1.10
CA LEU A 5 12.82 3.45 -0.90
C LEU A 5 14.17 2.96 -1.43
N ASP A 6 14.60 3.44 -2.60
CA ASP A 6 15.86 3.07 -3.24
C ASP A 6 17.07 3.53 -2.41
N VAL A 7 16.96 4.70 -1.77
CA VAL A 7 18.06 5.32 -1.04
C VAL A 7 18.24 4.72 0.35
N GLY A 8 17.14 4.43 1.05
CA GLY A 8 17.17 4.03 2.46
C GLY A 8 16.98 2.54 2.71
N VAL A 9 16.05 1.92 1.99
CA VAL A 9 15.61 0.54 2.27
C VAL A 9 16.35 -0.46 1.40
N TYR A 10 16.53 -0.19 0.11
CA TYR A 10 17.17 -1.16 -0.78
C TYR A 10 18.62 -1.48 -0.38
N ARG A 11 19.36 -0.44 0.04
CA ARG A 11 20.75 -0.60 0.52
C ARG A 11 20.83 -1.49 1.76
N SER A 12 19.96 -1.27 2.76
CA SER A 12 19.96 -2.05 3.99
C SER A 12 19.46 -3.47 3.73
N LEU A 13 18.43 -3.62 2.90
CA LEU A 13 17.90 -4.91 2.47
C LEU A 13 18.98 -5.77 1.82
N LYS A 14 19.79 -5.22 0.91
CA LYS A 14 20.89 -5.98 0.27
C LYS A 14 21.90 -6.50 1.29
N SER A 15 22.24 -5.69 2.30
CA SER A 15 23.18 -6.09 3.36
C SER A 15 22.60 -7.18 4.26
N TYR A 16 21.34 -7.04 4.67
CA TYR A 16 20.67 -8.04 5.50
C TYR A 16 20.34 -9.32 4.75
N TRP A 17 20.06 -9.23 3.44
CA TRP A 17 19.87 -10.37 2.56
C TRP A 17 21.12 -11.25 2.53
N GLN A 18 22.29 -10.65 2.31
CA GLN A 18 23.55 -11.38 2.33
C GLN A 18 23.76 -12.11 3.66
N LYS A 19 23.55 -11.40 4.78
CA LYS A 19 23.68 -11.98 6.12
C LYS A 19 22.72 -13.14 6.36
N SER A 20 21.45 -12.99 5.97
CA SER A 20 20.46 -14.05 6.15
C SER A 20 20.75 -15.25 5.24
N LEU A 21 21.33 -15.03 4.07
CA LEU A 21 21.70 -16.09 3.14
C LEU A 21 22.90 -16.88 3.68
N ASP A 22 23.89 -16.19 4.24
CA ASP A 22 25.04 -16.83 4.89
C ASP A 22 24.61 -17.68 6.12
N ASP A 23 23.70 -17.14 6.94
CA ASP A 23 23.12 -17.86 8.08
C ASP A 23 22.31 -19.09 7.63
N TYR A 24 21.51 -18.94 6.56
CA TYR A 24 20.75 -20.04 5.98
C TYR A 24 21.66 -21.17 5.47
N MET A 25 22.72 -20.84 4.72
CA MET A 25 23.67 -21.82 4.19
C MET A 25 24.49 -22.52 5.28
N THR A 26 24.61 -21.92 6.48
CA THR A 26 25.26 -22.56 7.63
C THR A 26 24.43 -23.71 8.19
N HIS A 27 23.10 -23.56 8.17
CA HIS A 27 22.15 -24.54 8.71
C HIS A 27 21.63 -25.52 7.64
N HIS A 28 21.74 -25.15 6.37
CA HIS A 28 21.25 -25.91 5.23
C HIS A 28 22.37 -26.14 4.19
N PRO A 29 22.85 -27.38 4.02
CA PRO A 29 23.91 -27.68 3.05
C PRO A 29 23.40 -27.66 1.60
N GLU A 30 22.08 -27.67 1.37
CA GLU A 30 21.50 -27.52 0.03
C GLU A 30 21.54 -26.07 -0.48
N LYS A 31 21.52 -25.92 -1.81
CA LYS A 31 21.38 -24.59 -2.42
C LYS A 31 19.98 -24.02 -2.14
N PRO A 32 19.87 -22.71 -1.84
CA PRO A 32 18.58 -22.05 -1.71
C PRO A 32 17.70 -22.25 -2.95
N ASN A 33 16.46 -22.67 -2.74
CA ASN A 33 15.45 -22.82 -3.79
C ASN A 33 14.45 -21.67 -3.74
N MET A 34 13.83 -21.31 -4.87
CA MET A 34 12.82 -20.26 -4.97
C MET A 34 11.64 -20.48 -4.01
N THR A 35 11.26 -21.73 -3.75
CA THR A 35 10.18 -22.07 -2.82
C THR A 35 10.50 -21.70 -1.37
N LYS A 36 11.78 -21.82 -0.97
CA LYS A 36 12.28 -21.50 0.38
C LYS A 36 12.81 -20.07 0.51
N CYS A 37 12.76 -19.27 -0.56
CA CYS A 37 13.25 -17.89 -0.58
C CYS A 37 12.65 -17.02 0.54
N HIS A 38 11.39 -17.26 0.90
CA HIS A 38 10.71 -16.55 1.98
C HIS A 38 11.38 -16.73 3.35
N GLU A 39 11.97 -17.91 3.63
CA GLU A 39 12.69 -18.20 4.88
C GLU A 39 13.92 -17.29 5.04
N ILE A 40 14.56 -16.97 3.92
CA ILE A 40 15.75 -16.10 3.85
C ILE A 40 15.34 -14.62 3.75
N LEU A 41 14.29 -14.32 3.00
CA LEU A 41 13.87 -12.94 2.74
C LEU A 41 13.21 -12.31 3.96
N ASN A 42 12.35 -13.04 4.68
CA ASN A 42 11.59 -12.51 5.82
C ASN A 42 12.47 -11.83 6.89
N PRO A 43 13.50 -12.48 7.45
CA PRO A 43 14.36 -11.85 8.46
C PRO A 43 15.14 -10.66 7.91
N ALA A 44 15.59 -10.74 6.65
CA ALA A 44 16.27 -9.63 5.98
C ALA A 44 15.34 -8.43 5.77
N PHE A 45 14.10 -8.69 5.35
CA PHE A 45 13.08 -7.70 5.07
C PHE A 45 12.67 -6.93 6.34
N ILE A 46 12.34 -7.65 7.42
CA ILE A 46 11.98 -7.05 8.71
C ILE A 46 13.12 -6.16 9.24
N SER A 47 14.36 -6.63 9.14
CA SER A 47 15.54 -5.88 9.60
C SER A 47 15.79 -4.62 8.74
N SER A 48 15.59 -4.74 7.42
CA SER A 48 15.75 -3.63 6.49
C SER A 48 14.72 -2.51 6.73
N LEU A 49 13.51 -2.89 7.15
CA LEU A 49 12.39 -2.02 7.48
C LEU A 49 12.37 -1.55 8.95
N SER A 50 13.47 -1.72 9.69
CA SER A 50 13.56 -1.19 11.05
C SER A 50 13.28 0.33 11.10
N HIS A 51 12.72 0.80 12.22
CA HIS A 51 12.32 2.20 12.40
C HIS A 51 13.47 3.17 12.05
N ASN A 52 14.70 2.84 12.46
CA ASN A 52 15.91 3.61 12.17
C ASN A 52 16.21 3.80 10.67
N ASN A 53 15.77 2.87 9.81
CA ASN A 53 15.95 2.96 8.35
C ASN A 53 14.79 3.70 7.67
N ILE A 54 13.54 3.48 8.12
CA ILE A 54 12.35 4.08 7.51
C ILE A 54 12.15 5.53 7.94
N THR A 55 12.24 5.83 9.23
CA THR A 55 12.03 7.21 9.74
C THR A 55 13.26 8.09 9.60
N ASN A 56 14.32 7.58 8.94
CA ASN A 56 15.49 8.38 8.66
C ASN A 56 15.13 9.49 7.67
N LEU A 57 14.89 10.68 8.21
CA LEU A 57 14.65 11.92 7.47
C LEU A 57 15.70 12.17 6.37
N GLN A 58 16.91 11.60 6.51
CA GLN A 58 17.95 11.67 5.49
C GLN A 58 17.60 10.93 4.19
N THR A 59 16.85 9.83 4.25
CA THR A 59 16.42 9.07 3.07
C THR A 59 15.51 9.91 2.19
N PHE A 60 14.51 10.52 2.81
CA PHE A 60 13.58 11.46 2.20
C PHE A 60 14.27 12.72 1.68
N LYS A 61 15.20 13.31 2.46
CA LYS A 61 16.05 14.42 2.02
C LYS A 61 16.89 14.11 0.78
N LYS A 62 17.57 12.95 0.76
CA LYS A 62 18.39 12.52 -0.39
C LYS A 62 17.57 12.24 -1.64
N ALA A 63 16.33 11.76 -1.48
CA ALA A 63 15.39 11.60 -2.58
C ALA A 63 14.82 12.94 -3.09
N GLY A 64 15.12 14.07 -2.43
CA GLY A 64 14.55 15.37 -2.73
C GLY A 64 13.10 15.55 -2.23
N ILE A 65 12.57 14.56 -1.51
CA ILE A 65 11.23 14.55 -0.93
C ILE A 65 11.38 14.79 0.57
N CYS A 66 11.81 15.98 0.99
CA CYS A 66 11.87 16.32 2.42
C CYS A 66 10.58 17.05 2.81
N PRO A 67 9.73 16.48 3.68
CA PRO A 67 8.60 17.22 4.21
C PRO A 67 9.12 18.05 5.38
N LEU A 68 9.73 19.22 5.15
CA LEU A 68 9.96 20.13 6.28
C LEU A 68 10.25 21.58 5.88
N ASN A 69 9.34 22.20 5.16
CA ASN A 69 9.04 23.58 5.54
C ASN A 69 7.53 23.79 5.42
N HIS A 70 6.83 23.57 6.52
CA HIS A 70 5.40 23.86 6.62
C HIS A 70 5.11 25.33 6.26
N ASN A 71 6.10 26.23 6.45
CA ASN A 71 5.97 27.64 6.08
C ASN A 71 6.07 27.89 4.57
N LEU A 72 6.46 26.90 3.76
CA LEU A 72 6.36 26.98 2.28
C LEU A 72 4.95 26.65 1.79
N ILE A 73 4.15 25.95 2.59
CA ILE A 73 2.76 25.70 2.25
C ILE A 73 2.00 26.97 2.60
N ALA A 74 1.46 27.62 1.58
CA ALA A 74 0.58 28.77 1.74
C ALA A 74 -0.53 28.39 2.72
N LYS A 75 -0.85 29.25 3.71
CA LYS A 75 -1.81 28.90 4.76
C LYS A 75 -3.15 28.47 4.17
N GLU A 76 -3.53 29.12 3.08
CA GLU A 76 -4.72 28.89 2.27
C GLU A 76 -4.80 27.45 1.74
N ALA A 77 -3.66 26.83 1.43
CA ALA A 77 -3.58 25.44 0.97
C ALA A 77 -3.69 24.41 2.11
N THR A 78 -3.59 24.84 3.37
CA THR A 78 -3.83 24.02 4.56
C THR A 78 -5.21 24.22 5.19
N VAL A 79 -5.98 25.23 4.73
CA VAL A 79 -7.33 25.46 5.21
C VAL A 79 -8.25 24.33 4.73
N PRO A 80 -9.16 23.83 5.57
CA PRO A 80 -10.21 22.91 5.13
C PRO A 80 -10.96 23.48 3.92
N SER A 81 -11.27 22.64 2.94
CA SER A 81 -12.05 23.08 1.78
C SER A 81 -13.46 23.46 2.21
N ALA A 82 -13.89 24.67 1.87
CA ALA A 82 -15.26 25.13 2.10
C ALA A 82 -16.32 24.24 1.42
N LEU A 83 -15.95 23.49 0.37
CA LEU A 83 -16.80 22.50 -0.28
C LEU A 83 -17.00 21.23 0.57
N THR A 84 -16.02 20.86 1.40
CA THR A 84 -16.03 19.62 2.19
C THR A 84 -16.48 19.86 3.63
N ASP A 85 -16.35 21.09 4.12
CA ASP A 85 -16.82 21.54 5.44
C ASP A 85 -18.28 22.01 5.42
N ALA A 86 -18.98 21.85 4.29
CA ALA A 86 -20.42 22.01 4.23
C ALA A 86 -21.04 21.02 5.23
N PRO A 87 -21.95 21.47 6.11
CA PRO A 87 -22.72 20.56 6.95
C PRO A 87 -23.30 19.48 6.04
N LEU A 88 -23.08 18.21 6.38
CA LEU A 88 -23.86 17.13 5.80
C LEU A 88 -25.32 17.56 5.94
N ALA A 89 -25.99 17.79 4.81
CA ALA A 89 -27.40 18.08 4.80
C ALA A 89 -28.04 17.06 5.75
N ALA A 90 -28.76 17.55 6.76
CA ALA A 90 -29.52 16.68 7.63
C ALA A 90 -30.30 15.73 6.71
N PRO A 91 -30.38 14.42 7.02
CA PRO A 91 -31.11 13.49 6.16
C PRO A 91 -32.55 14.01 6.05
N GLU A 92 -32.83 14.72 4.97
CA GLU A 92 -34.16 15.06 4.52
C GLU A 92 -34.81 13.67 4.37
N ALA A 93 -35.73 13.35 5.27
CA ALA A 93 -36.40 12.06 5.31
C ALA A 93 -37.39 11.96 4.15
N ASN A 94 -36.91 11.99 2.91
CA ASN A 94 -37.74 11.86 1.71
C ASN A 94 -36.94 11.53 0.44
N GLU A 95 -35.95 10.64 0.50
CA GLU A 95 -35.51 9.95 -0.72
C GLU A 95 -35.56 8.44 -0.51
N THR A 96 -36.72 7.88 -0.89
CA THR A 96 -36.85 6.49 -1.32
C THR A 96 -35.75 6.23 -2.33
N TRP A 97 -34.71 5.49 -1.93
CA TRP A 97 -33.76 4.87 -2.83
C TRP A 97 -34.55 3.93 -3.76
N VAL A 98 -35.03 4.46 -4.88
CA VAL A 98 -35.44 3.61 -5.98
C VAL A 98 -34.14 3.01 -6.51
N ALA A 99 -33.87 1.79 -6.07
CA ALA A 99 -32.82 0.93 -6.60
C ALA A 99 -33.13 0.55 -8.05
N SER A 100 -33.17 1.54 -8.93
CA SER A 100 -33.22 1.40 -10.38
C SER A 100 -31.79 1.42 -10.88
N GLN A 101 -31.13 0.26 -10.77
CA GLN A 101 -30.08 -0.26 -11.68
C GLN A 101 -29.28 -1.38 -10.98
N SER A 102 -29.92 -2.51 -10.71
CA SER A 102 -29.19 -3.78 -10.52
C SER A 102 -30.06 -5.04 -10.64
N THR A 103 -31.39 -4.91 -10.66
CA THR A 103 -32.30 -6.07 -10.67
C THR A 103 -32.60 -6.64 -12.06
N ASP A 104 -32.40 -5.87 -13.15
CA ASP A 104 -32.72 -6.36 -14.50
C ASP A 104 -31.70 -7.34 -15.08
N HIS A 105 -30.41 -7.20 -14.74
CA HIS A 105 -29.39 -8.11 -15.26
C HIS A 105 -29.47 -9.50 -14.60
N PHE A 106 -29.83 -9.55 -13.32
CA PHE A 106 -29.90 -10.83 -12.57
C PHE A 106 -31.15 -11.65 -12.90
N GLN A 107 -32.28 -11.00 -13.27
CA GLN A 107 -33.50 -11.71 -13.67
C GLN A 107 -33.43 -12.26 -15.11
N LYS A 108 -32.75 -11.56 -16.04
CA LYS A 108 -32.54 -12.09 -17.40
C LYS A 108 -31.69 -13.35 -17.41
N GLU A 109 -30.63 -13.40 -16.60
CA GLU A 109 -29.73 -14.55 -16.49
C GLU A 109 -30.48 -15.79 -15.99
N LYS A 110 -31.28 -15.66 -14.91
CA LYS A 110 -32.06 -16.79 -14.37
C LYS A 110 -33.13 -17.31 -15.34
N ARG A 111 -33.73 -16.43 -16.14
CA ARG A 111 -34.75 -16.82 -17.13
C ARG A 111 -34.15 -17.47 -18.38
N PHE A 112 -32.91 -17.11 -18.74
CA PHE A 112 -32.16 -17.77 -19.81
C PHE A 112 -31.72 -19.17 -19.40
N GLN A 113 -31.12 -19.31 -18.20
CA GLN A 113 -30.65 -20.59 -17.68
C GLN A 113 -31.81 -21.59 -17.46
N SER A 114 -32.99 -21.13 -17.02
CA SER A 114 -34.16 -22.01 -16.86
C SER A 114 -34.77 -22.49 -18.19
N LYS A 115 -34.45 -21.86 -19.33
CA LYS A 115 -34.92 -22.29 -20.66
C LYS A 115 -33.92 -23.19 -21.39
N MET A 116 -32.67 -23.26 -20.93
CA MET A 116 -31.62 -24.06 -21.56
C MET A 116 -31.59 -25.52 -21.06
N PHE A 117 -32.26 -25.83 -19.94
CA PHE A 117 -32.31 -27.15 -19.33
C PHE A 117 -33.74 -27.76 -19.29
N LYS A 118 -34.52 -27.55 -20.35
CA LYS A 118 -35.73 -28.32 -20.63
C LYS A 118 -35.66 -28.95 -22.00
#